data_AF-A0A8B6FKN5-F1
#
_entry.id   AF-A0A8B6FKN5-F1
#
_cell.length_a   1.000
_cell.length_b   1.000
_cell.length_c   1.000
_cell.angle_alpha   90.00
_cell.angle_beta   90.00
_cell.angle_gamma   90.00
#
_symmetry.space_group_name_H-M   'P 1'
#
loop_
_entity.id
_entity.type
_entity.pdbx_description
1 polymer ?
#
loop_
_entity_poly.entity_id
_entity_poly.type
_entity_poly.pdbx_seq_one_letter_code
_entity_poly.pdbx_strand_id
1 'polypeptide(L)'
;MLTVINPQKEEETTDSFNSFLHLLGSSVSLKGWDKFKGGLDVKSNATGTESVYTVYEGHEIMFHVSTLLPISKENMQQVERKRHIGNDIVNIVFYECDKVDSTTFKPSMMKTRFTHIFAVVVYCKQDNSYRLVVFSEESVPLFGPPLPSPPTFYDHQEFRDFLLVKLINGEKAAINNPLFAQKRERTLEMLIKNLYQVYMSEINKNNMLYRRAFSDVIQDVQSSRKEEARRAEFVRVGQTLKLKTILKGDAPTSTVTTGILKRE
;
A
#
# COMPACT_ATOMS: atom_id res chain seq x y z
N MET A 1 5.90 -8.53 -4.69
CA MET A 1 7.07 -9.22 -5.30
C MET A 1 6.84 -10.72 -5.17
N LEU A 2 7.27 -11.53 -6.13
CA LEU A 2 6.95 -12.97 -6.15
C LEU A 2 8.23 -13.80 -6.24
N THR A 3 8.31 -14.91 -5.51
CA THR A 3 9.45 -15.83 -5.63
C THR A 3 9.08 -17.01 -6.52
N VAL A 4 9.99 -17.45 -7.40
CA VAL A 4 9.86 -18.69 -8.18
C VAL A 4 10.92 -19.69 -7.72
N ILE A 5 10.46 -20.83 -7.21
CA ILE A 5 11.29 -21.90 -6.65
C ILE A 5 11.30 -23.08 -7.62
N ASN A 6 12.50 -23.52 -8.00
CA ASN A 6 12.72 -24.83 -8.62
C ASN A 6 13.31 -25.78 -7.57
N PRO A 7 12.53 -26.76 -7.06
CA PRO A 7 12.96 -27.67 -6.01
C PRO A 7 13.80 -28.85 -6.51
N GLN A 8 13.90 -29.10 -7.82
CA GLN A 8 14.45 -30.35 -8.34
C GLN A 8 15.91 -30.31 -8.77
N LYS A 9 16.48 -29.13 -9.03
CA LYS A 9 17.91 -28.95 -9.31
C LYS A 9 18.28 -27.50 -8.94
N GLU A 10 19.25 -27.35 -8.04
CA GLU A 10 19.65 -26.01 -7.57
C GLU A 10 20.59 -25.29 -8.55
N GLU A 11 21.21 -26.00 -9.50
CA GLU A 11 22.25 -25.45 -10.39
C GLU A 11 21.96 -25.58 -11.91
N GLU A 12 21.01 -26.41 -12.34
CA GLU A 12 20.66 -26.58 -13.77
C GLU A 12 19.19 -26.23 -14.02
N THR A 13 18.96 -25.22 -14.86
CA THR A 13 17.61 -24.91 -15.34
C THR A 13 17.22 -25.86 -16.47
N THR A 14 16.02 -26.42 -16.40
CA THR A 14 15.45 -27.22 -17.48
C THR A 14 14.80 -26.32 -18.53
N ASP A 15 14.70 -26.79 -19.77
CA ASP A 15 14.06 -26.04 -20.86
C ASP A 15 12.61 -25.65 -20.52
N SER A 16 11.88 -26.55 -19.86
CA SER A 16 10.52 -26.30 -19.39
C SER A 16 10.46 -25.23 -18.29
N PHE A 17 11.44 -25.18 -17.39
CA PHE A 17 11.52 -24.12 -16.39
C PHE A 17 11.85 -22.77 -17.03
N ASN A 18 12.82 -22.73 -17.95
CA ASN A 18 13.16 -21.51 -18.69
C ASN A 18 11.97 -21.01 -19.51
N SER A 19 11.24 -21.91 -20.18
CA SER A 19 10.00 -21.58 -20.92
C SER A 19 8.93 -21.00 -20.00
N PHE A 20 8.77 -21.56 -18.79
CA PHE A 20 7.87 -21.01 -17.78
C PHE A 20 8.31 -19.62 -17.29
N LEU A 21 9.61 -19.39 -17.08
CA LEU A 21 10.13 -18.06 -16.72
C LEU A 21 9.86 -17.02 -17.83
N HIS A 22 10.06 -17.40 -19.09
CA HIS A 22 9.74 -16.55 -20.25
C HIS A 22 8.24 -16.28 -20.38
N LEU A 23 7.40 -17.24 -19.99
CA LEU A 23 5.96 -17.04 -19.93
C LEU A 23 5.59 -16.00 -18.86
N LEU A 24 6.21 -16.05 -17.68
CA LEU A 24 5.92 -15.09 -16.59
C LEU A 24 6.32 -13.65 -16.93
N GLY A 25 7.46 -13.45 -17.60
CA GLY A 25 7.95 -12.12 -17.91
C GLY A 25 9.23 -12.10 -18.74
N SER A 26 9.83 -10.93 -18.86
CA SER A 26 11.08 -10.73 -19.60
C SER A 26 12.27 -10.88 -18.65
N SER A 27 13.35 -11.52 -19.13
CA SER A 27 14.64 -11.47 -18.43
C SER A 27 15.22 -10.06 -18.51
N VAL A 28 15.66 -9.52 -17.38
CA VAL A 28 16.19 -8.16 -17.25
C VAL A 28 17.53 -8.18 -16.53
N SER A 29 18.47 -7.34 -16.98
CA SER A 29 19.72 -7.13 -16.25
C SER A 29 19.48 -6.26 -15.03
N LEU A 30 19.98 -6.69 -13.88
CA LEU A 30 19.83 -5.97 -12.62
C LEU A 30 20.75 -4.75 -12.55
N LYS A 31 21.92 -4.80 -13.20
CA LYS A 31 22.89 -3.71 -13.16
C LYS A 31 22.34 -2.48 -13.87
N GLY A 32 22.12 -1.41 -13.11
CA GLY A 32 21.55 -0.16 -13.64
C GLY A 32 20.03 -0.20 -13.87
N TRP A 33 19.32 -1.21 -13.35
CA TRP A 33 17.87 -1.27 -13.41
C TRP A 33 17.23 -0.09 -12.66
N ASP A 34 16.35 0.64 -13.34
CA ASP A 34 15.74 1.89 -12.88
C ASP A 34 14.24 1.75 -12.51
N LYS A 35 13.63 0.60 -12.79
CA LYS A 35 12.24 0.30 -12.43
C LYS A 35 12.13 -0.40 -11.08
N PHE A 36 10.93 -0.91 -10.75
CA PHE A 36 10.72 -1.66 -9.51
C PHE A 36 11.69 -2.85 -9.39
N LYS A 37 12.52 -2.84 -8.34
CA LYS A 37 13.62 -3.80 -8.14
C LYS A 37 13.34 -4.91 -7.13
N GLY A 38 12.19 -4.90 -6.46
CA GLY A 38 11.82 -5.97 -5.51
C GLY A 38 12.78 -6.18 -4.32
N GLY A 39 13.71 -5.24 -4.06
CA GLY A 39 14.76 -5.43 -3.05
C GLY A 39 16.01 -6.13 -3.55
N LEU A 40 16.11 -6.44 -4.86
CA LEU A 40 17.34 -6.91 -5.50
C LEU A 40 18.39 -5.78 -5.60
N ASP A 41 19.66 -6.17 -5.60
CA ASP A 41 20.80 -5.28 -5.79
C ASP A 41 21.00 -4.94 -7.27
N VAL A 42 21.04 -3.64 -7.56
CA VAL A 42 21.19 -3.09 -8.91
C VAL A 42 22.56 -2.44 -9.14
N LYS A 43 23.46 -2.49 -8.15
CA LYS A 43 24.77 -1.81 -8.18
C LYS A 43 25.95 -2.77 -8.22
N SER A 44 25.96 -3.75 -7.31
CA SER A 44 27.11 -4.63 -7.05
C SER A 44 26.91 -6.09 -7.47
N ASN A 45 25.79 -6.41 -8.13
CA ASN A 45 25.40 -7.78 -8.52
C ASN A 45 25.35 -8.78 -7.34
N ALA A 46 25.17 -8.29 -6.11
CA ALA A 46 25.17 -9.12 -4.90
C ALA A 46 24.01 -10.14 -4.89
N THR A 47 22.92 -9.84 -5.60
CA THR A 47 21.73 -10.69 -5.72
C THR A 47 21.61 -11.31 -7.11
N GLY A 48 22.72 -11.46 -7.84
CA GLY A 48 22.73 -11.96 -9.21
C GLY A 48 22.84 -10.83 -10.23
N THR A 49 22.96 -11.21 -11.50
CA THR A 49 23.13 -10.27 -12.63
C THR A 49 21.84 -10.02 -13.40
N GLU A 50 20.88 -10.95 -13.29
CA GLU A 50 19.62 -10.93 -14.01
C GLU A 50 18.47 -11.47 -13.16
N SER A 51 17.26 -11.14 -13.57
CA SER A 51 16.01 -11.56 -12.94
C SER A 51 14.89 -11.52 -13.98
N VAL A 52 13.68 -11.94 -13.60
CA VAL A 52 12.50 -11.87 -14.46
C VAL A 52 11.59 -10.76 -13.96
N TYR A 53 11.12 -9.91 -14.88
CA TYR A 53 10.26 -8.78 -14.58
C TYR A 53 9.10 -8.69 -15.57
N THR A 54 7.94 -8.27 -15.09
CA THR A 54 6.79 -7.96 -15.94
C THR A 54 5.99 -6.80 -15.35
N VAL A 55 5.24 -6.11 -16.22
CA VAL A 55 4.14 -5.23 -15.82
C VAL A 55 2.85 -5.91 -16.23
N TYR A 56 1.88 -5.99 -15.33
CA TYR A 56 0.57 -6.58 -15.59
C TYR A 56 -0.52 -5.70 -15.02
N GLU A 57 -1.43 -5.18 -15.86
CA GLU A 57 -2.52 -4.28 -15.44
C GLU A 57 -2.02 -3.14 -14.53
N GLY A 58 -0.90 -2.51 -14.90
CA GLY A 58 -0.26 -1.43 -14.14
C GLY A 58 0.50 -1.87 -12.88
N HIS A 59 0.53 -3.16 -12.55
CA HIS A 59 1.29 -3.70 -11.42
C HIS A 59 2.69 -4.13 -11.89
N GLU A 60 3.73 -3.52 -11.36
CA GLU A 60 5.11 -3.96 -11.57
C GLU A 60 5.43 -5.18 -10.70
N ILE A 61 5.92 -6.25 -11.32
CA ILE A 61 6.23 -7.52 -10.65
C ILE A 61 7.68 -7.87 -10.94
N MET A 62 8.47 -7.92 -9.86
CA MET A 62 9.82 -8.48 -9.87
C MET A 62 9.78 -9.91 -9.32
N PHE A 63 10.38 -10.85 -10.05
CA PHE A 63 10.44 -12.26 -9.66
C PHE A 63 11.79 -12.64 -9.05
N HIS A 64 11.79 -13.07 -7.79
CA HIS A 64 12.96 -13.68 -7.17
C HIS A 64 13.09 -15.13 -7.62
N VAL A 65 13.85 -15.35 -8.70
CA VAL A 65 14.05 -16.69 -9.26
C VAL A 65 15.16 -17.40 -8.49
N SER A 66 14.84 -18.51 -7.84
CA SER A 66 15.76 -19.17 -6.92
C SER A 66 17.07 -19.64 -7.56
N THR A 67 17.07 -19.93 -8.87
CA THR A 67 18.25 -20.37 -9.64
C THR A 67 19.08 -19.21 -10.20
N LEU A 68 18.54 -17.98 -10.26
CA LEU A 68 19.28 -16.78 -10.69
C LEU A 68 19.92 -16.05 -9.50
N LEU A 69 19.51 -16.38 -8.28
CA LEU A 69 20.14 -15.88 -7.05
C LEU A 69 21.46 -16.61 -6.79
N PRO A 70 22.56 -15.90 -6.47
CA PRO A 70 23.87 -16.49 -6.31
C PRO A 70 23.90 -17.47 -5.12
N ILE A 71 24.53 -18.62 -5.35
CA ILE A 71 24.79 -19.63 -4.32
C ILE A 71 26.14 -19.30 -3.68
N SER A 72 26.12 -19.03 -2.38
CA SER A 72 27.34 -18.80 -1.62
C SER A 72 27.93 -20.14 -1.20
N LYS A 73 29.00 -20.60 -1.85
CA LYS A 73 29.67 -21.87 -1.51
C LYS A 73 30.21 -21.90 -0.07
N GLU A 74 30.53 -20.73 0.47
CA GLU A 74 31.02 -20.54 1.83
C GLU A 74 29.91 -20.55 2.89
N ASN A 75 28.64 -20.40 2.47
CA ASN A 75 27.50 -20.33 3.37
C ASN A 75 26.56 -21.50 3.09
N MET A 76 26.79 -22.62 3.77
CA MET A 76 25.95 -23.82 3.68
C MET A 76 24.46 -23.53 3.97
N GLN A 77 24.16 -22.47 4.74
CA GLN A 77 22.78 -22.10 5.04
C GLN A 77 22.10 -21.27 3.93
N GLN A 78 22.84 -20.76 2.94
CA GLN A 78 22.33 -19.94 1.83
C GLN A 78 21.46 -18.77 2.31
N VAL A 79 21.94 -18.04 3.33
CA VAL A 79 21.14 -17.05 4.08
C VAL A 79 20.59 -15.94 3.19
N GLU A 80 21.39 -15.37 2.26
CA GLU A 80 20.91 -14.29 1.38
C GLU A 80 19.82 -14.78 0.41
N ARG A 81 19.98 -15.97 -0.18
CA ARG A 81 18.94 -16.60 -1.01
C ARG A 81 17.67 -16.87 -0.20
N LYS A 82 17.80 -17.42 1.01
CA LYS A 82 16.68 -17.63 1.94
C LYS A 82 16.05 -16.34 2.43
N ARG A 83 16.80 -15.24 2.51
CA ARG A 83 16.27 -13.92 2.87
C ARG A 83 15.31 -13.41 1.81
N HIS A 84 15.63 -13.55 0.53
CA HIS A 84 14.70 -13.15 -0.54
C HIS A 84 13.51 -14.11 -0.62
N ILE A 85 13.77 -15.42 -0.74
CA ILE A 85 12.73 -16.46 -0.85
C ILE A 85 11.78 -16.46 0.36
N GLY A 86 12.34 -16.33 1.55
CA GLY A 86 11.61 -16.43 2.81
C GLY A 86 10.88 -15.17 3.23
N ASN A 87 11.11 -14.02 2.59
CA ASN A 87 10.43 -12.76 2.95
C ASN A 87 9.27 -12.43 2.01
N ASP A 88 9.08 -13.19 0.94
CA ASP A 88 7.97 -12.99 0.01
C ASP A 88 6.68 -13.57 0.57
N ILE A 89 5.59 -12.82 0.41
CA ILE A 89 4.25 -13.21 0.86
C ILE A 89 3.72 -14.39 0.03
N VAL A 90 4.05 -14.39 -1.27
CA VAL A 90 3.56 -15.36 -2.25
C VAL A 90 4.74 -16.01 -2.97
N ASN A 91 4.76 -17.34 -2.96
CA ASN A 91 5.80 -18.15 -3.58
C ASN A 91 5.20 -19.08 -4.65
N ILE A 92 5.85 -19.16 -5.80
CA ILE A 92 5.54 -20.08 -6.90
C ILE A 92 6.54 -21.25 -6.81
N VAL A 93 6.05 -22.48 -6.84
CA VAL A 93 6.88 -23.69 -6.85
C VAL A 93 6.63 -24.43 -8.15
N PHE A 94 7.67 -24.64 -8.95
CA PHE A 94 7.57 -25.27 -10.26
C PHE A 94 7.98 -26.75 -10.21
N TYR A 95 7.19 -27.63 -10.84
CA TYR A 95 7.48 -29.05 -11.02
C TYR A 95 7.23 -29.51 -12.45
N GLU A 96 7.90 -30.58 -12.86
CA GLU A 96 7.66 -31.27 -14.13
C GLU A 96 6.94 -32.61 -13.90
N CYS A 97 5.98 -32.96 -14.76
CA CYS A 97 5.06 -34.08 -14.58
C CYS A 97 5.72 -35.47 -14.62
N ASP A 98 6.87 -35.63 -15.29
CA ASP A 98 7.58 -36.92 -15.43
C ASP A 98 8.14 -37.47 -14.10
N LYS A 99 7.89 -36.78 -12.97
CA LYS A 99 8.28 -37.16 -11.61
C LYS A 99 7.10 -37.20 -10.63
N VAL A 100 5.87 -37.24 -11.13
CA VAL A 100 4.64 -37.26 -10.33
C VAL A 100 4.30 -38.68 -9.85
N ASP A 101 5.27 -39.33 -9.22
CA ASP A 101 4.99 -40.27 -8.11
C ASP A 101 5.33 -39.62 -6.75
N SER A 102 5.83 -38.37 -6.71
CA SER A 102 6.46 -37.84 -5.47
C SER A 102 6.30 -36.33 -5.15
N THR A 103 5.37 -35.58 -5.75
CA THR A 103 5.19 -34.15 -5.37
C THR A 103 4.20 -33.97 -4.21
N THR A 104 4.60 -34.43 -3.01
CA THR A 104 3.96 -34.07 -1.74
C THR A 104 4.53 -32.72 -1.27
N PHE A 105 4.42 -31.65 -2.07
CA PHE A 105 4.77 -30.32 -1.56
C PHE A 105 3.85 -30.03 -0.38
N LYS A 106 4.43 -29.88 0.81
CA LYS A 106 3.73 -29.44 2.01
C LYS A 106 4.24 -28.07 2.38
N PRO A 107 3.37 -27.07 2.56
CA PRO A 107 3.78 -25.75 3.06
C PRO A 107 4.67 -25.81 4.31
N SER A 108 4.46 -26.82 5.17
CA SER A 108 5.28 -27.07 6.38
C SER A 108 6.77 -27.32 6.10
N MET A 109 7.16 -27.63 4.86
CA MET A 109 8.55 -27.79 4.45
C MET A 109 9.32 -26.46 4.48
N MET A 110 8.63 -25.32 4.33
CA MET A 110 9.24 -23.99 4.41
C MET A 110 8.77 -23.26 5.66
N LYS A 111 9.64 -23.21 6.68
CA LYS A 111 9.40 -22.46 7.93
C LYS A 111 9.69 -20.99 7.72
N THR A 112 8.72 -20.24 7.24
CA THR A 112 8.80 -18.77 7.11
C THR A 112 7.60 -18.12 7.80
N ARG A 113 7.84 -16.92 8.37
CA ARG A 113 6.79 -16.08 8.97
C ARG A 113 6.16 -15.09 7.99
N PHE A 114 6.70 -14.99 6.78
CA PHE A 114 6.27 -13.99 5.80
C PHE A 114 5.47 -14.61 4.65
N THR A 115 5.75 -15.86 4.28
CA THR A 115 5.00 -16.51 3.20
C THR A 115 3.67 -17.04 3.71
N HIS A 116 2.59 -16.57 3.10
CA HIS A 116 1.23 -16.97 3.43
C HIS A 116 0.58 -17.79 2.31
N ILE A 117 1.14 -17.75 1.10
CA ILE A 117 0.56 -18.40 -0.09
C ILE A 117 1.66 -19.12 -0.88
N PHE A 118 1.38 -20.37 -1.27
CA PHE A 118 2.16 -21.15 -2.21
C PHE A 118 1.31 -21.52 -3.43
N ALA A 119 1.82 -21.21 -4.63
CA ALA A 119 1.27 -21.63 -5.90
C ALA A 119 2.16 -22.71 -6.51
N VAL A 120 1.69 -23.95 -6.46
CA VAL A 120 2.39 -25.09 -7.03
C VAL A 120 1.95 -25.27 -8.49
N VAL A 121 2.88 -25.06 -9.40
CA VAL A 121 2.71 -25.18 -10.84
C VAL A 121 3.37 -26.47 -11.31
N VAL A 122 2.59 -27.36 -11.90
CA VAL A 122 3.08 -28.61 -12.48
C VAL A 122 2.93 -28.54 -13.99
N TYR A 123 4.05 -28.60 -14.72
CA TYR A 123 4.06 -28.64 -16.17
C TYR A 123 4.06 -30.08 -16.68
N CYS A 124 3.09 -30.43 -17.51
CA CYS A 124 2.96 -31.73 -18.13
C CYS A 124 3.44 -31.69 -19.59
N LYS A 125 4.58 -32.34 -19.85
CA LYS A 125 5.18 -32.39 -21.19
C LYS A 125 4.34 -33.22 -22.18
N GLN A 126 3.58 -34.19 -21.69
CA GLN A 126 2.82 -35.13 -22.53
C GLN A 126 1.69 -34.45 -23.30
N ASP A 127 0.99 -33.52 -22.64
CA ASP A 127 -0.14 -32.77 -23.21
C ASP A 127 0.10 -31.25 -23.25
N ASN A 128 1.35 -30.82 -23.00
CA ASN A 128 1.79 -29.42 -23.01
C ASN A 128 0.92 -28.51 -22.13
N SER A 129 0.54 -28.98 -20.93
CA SER A 129 -0.39 -28.30 -20.04
C SER A 129 0.25 -27.83 -18.73
N TYR A 130 -0.35 -26.83 -18.09
CA TYR A 130 -0.01 -26.38 -16.74
C TYR A 130 -1.14 -26.73 -15.77
N ARG A 131 -0.81 -27.38 -14.65
CA ARG A 131 -1.72 -27.63 -13.55
C ARG A 131 -1.34 -26.79 -12.34
N LEU A 132 -2.33 -26.13 -11.74
CA LEU A 132 -2.13 -25.22 -10.61
C LEU A 132 -2.78 -25.75 -9.34
N VAL A 133 -2.02 -25.76 -8.24
CA VAL A 133 -2.54 -26.00 -6.89
C VAL A 133 -2.13 -24.83 -6.00
N VAL A 134 -3.08 -24.23 -5.29
CA VAL A 134 -2.80 -23.10 -4.40
C VAL A 134 -3.01 -23.53 -2.95
N PHE A 135 -2.01 -23.28 -2.12
CA PHE A 135 -2.10 -23.37 -0.67
C PHE A 135 -2.07 -21.96 -0.09
N SER A 136 -2.95 -21.68 0.84
CA SER A 136 -2.95 -20.43 1.61
C SER A 136 -3.08 -20.76 3.09
N GLU A 137 -2.49 -19.93 3.94
CA GLU A 137 -2.79 -19.99 5.38
C GLU A 137 -4.28 -19.72 5.63
N GLU A 138 -4.82 -20.35 6.68
CA GLU A 138 -6.23 -20.20 7.09
C GLU A 138 -6.60 -18.74 7.39
N SER A 139 -5.62 -17.96 7.84
CA SER A 139 -5.76 -16.55 8.19
C SER A 139 -5.90 -15.63 6.97
N VAL A 140 -5.65 -16.13 5.75
CA VAL A 140 -5.79 -15.38 4.50
C VAL A 140 -7.22 -15.52 3.98
N PRO A 141 -7.97 -14.42 3.77
CA PRO A 141 -9.30 -14.48 3.16
C PRO A 141 -9.26 -15.12 1.77
N LEU A 142 -10.37 -15.74 1.35
CA LEU A 142 -10.51 -16.26 0.00
C LEU A 142 -10.26 -15.14 -1.04
N PHE A 143 -9.49 -15.46 -2.08
CA PHE A 143 -9.13 -14.53 -3.14
C PHE A 143 -9.35 -15.14 -4.52
N GLY A 144 -9.81 -14.32 -5.46
CA GLY A 144 -10.11 -14.74 -6.83
C GLY A 144 -8.91 -14.67 -7.79
N PRO A 145 -9.06 -15.19 -9.02
CA PRO A 145 -10.21 -15.96 -9.52
C PRO A 145 -10.31 -17.36 -8.88
N PRO A 146 -11.49 -18.01 -8.82
CA PRO A 146 -11.59 -19.40 -8.38
C PRO A 146 -10.82 -20.32 -9.33
N LEU A 147 -10.26 -21.41 -8.81
CA LEU A 147 -9.58 -22.40 -9.65
C LEU A 147 -10.58 -23.10 -10.57
N PRO A 148 -10.24 -23.34 -11.86
CA PRO A 148 -11.07 -24.16 -12.73
C PRO A 148 -11.11 -25.61 -12.24
N SER A 149 -12.11 -26.36 -12.70
CA SER A 149 -12.26 -27.78 -12.41
C SER A 149 -12.34 -28.56 -13.72
N PRO A 150 -11.28 -29.30 -14.11
CA PRO A 150 -10.02 -29.50 -13.39
C PRO A 150 -9.10 -28.25 -13.40
N PRO A 151 -8.15 -28.11 -12.46
CA PRO A 151 -7.27 -26.95 -12.35
C PRO A 151 -6.10 -27.00 -13.36
N THR A 152 -6.40 -27.28 -14.62
CA THR A 152 -5.45 -27.51 -15.72
C THR A 152 -5.71 -26.52 -16.84
N PHE A 153 -4.64 -25.99 -17.42
CA PHE A 153 -4.66 -24.99 -18.49
C PHE A 153 -3.86 -25.51 -19.68
N TYR A 154 -4.46 -25.46 -20.87
CA TYR A 154 -3.83 -25.84 -22.13
C TYR A 154 -3.34 -24.62 -22.93
N ASP A 155 -3.98 -23.47 -22.75
CA ASP A 155 -3.49 -22.19 -23.25
C ASP A 155 -2.52 -21.59 -22.21
N HIS A 156 -1.27 -21.39 -22.63
CA HIS A 156 -0.21 -20.89 -21.76
C HIS A 156 -0.39 -19.41 -21.39
N GLN A 157 -0.94 -18.60 -22.28
CA GLN A 157 -1.18 -17.18 -22.00
C GLN A 157 -2.39 -17.01 -21.09
N GLU A 158 -3.44 -17.80 -21.30
CA GLU A 158 -4.57 -17.86 -20.36
C GLU A 158 -4.08 -18.26 -18.96
N PHE A 159 -3.22 -19.28 -18.87
CA PHE A 159 -2.61 -19.69 -17.61
C PHE A 159 -1.80 -18.57 -16.96
N ARG A 160 -0.95 -17.87 -17.73
CA ARG A 160 -0.14 -16.76 -17.26
C ARG A 160 -1.01 -15.68 -16.63
N ASP A 161 -2.04 -15.23 -17.36
CA ASP A 161 -2.93 -14.16 -16.91
C ASP A 161 -3.71 -14.58 -15.68
N PHE A 162 -4.25 -15.80 -15.67
CA PHE A 162 -4.90 -16.39 -14.50
C PHE A 162 -3.96 -16.40 -13.28
N LEU A 163 -2.73 -16.88 -13.46
CA LEU A 163 -1.74 -16.99 -12.39
C LEU A 163 -1.39 -15.60 -11.83
N LEU A 164 -1.07 -14.62 -12.68
CA LEU A 164 -0.71 -13.28 -12.22
C LEU A 164 -1.85 -12.62 -11.44
N VAL A 165 -3.08 -12.65 -11.96
CA VAL A 165 -4.25 -12.10 -11.26
C VAL A 165 -4.45 -12.83 -9.92
N LYS A 166 -4.37 -14.16 -9.92
CA LYS A 166 -4.54 -14.97 -8.71
C LYS A 166 -3.52 -14.62 -7.62
N LEU A 167 -2.26 -14.45 -7.99
CA LEU A 167 -1.19 -14.14 -7.03
C LEU A 167 -1.23 -12.69 -6.54
N ILE A 168 -1.56 -11.72 -7.41
CA ILE A 168 -1.76 -10.32 -7.01
C ILE A 168 -2.90 -10.21 -5.99
N ASN A 169 -4.03 -10.88 -6.26
CA ASN A 169 -5.16 -10.89 -5.33
C ASN A 169 -4.83 -11.62 -4.04
N GLY A 170 -4.05 -12.72 -4.13
CA GLY A 170 -3.53 -13.42 -2.96
C GLY A 170 -2.66 -12.54 -2.08
N GLU A 171 -1.69 -11.82 -2.66
CA GLU A 171 -0.82 -10.88 -1.93
C GLU A 171 -1.67 -9.81 -1.23
N LYS A 172 -2.64 -9.21 -1.93
CA LYS A 172 -3.56 -8.21 -1.35
C LYS A 172 -4.38 -8.79 -0.19
N ALA A 173 -4.90 -10.02 -0.33
CA ALA A 173 -5.65 -10.69 0.72
C ALA A 173 -4.78 -10.98 1.95
N ALA A 174 -3.55 -11.46 1.75
CA ALA A 174 -2.60 -11.73 2.83
C ALA A 174 -2.12 -10.45 3.54
N ILE A 175 -1.93 -9.35 2.80
CA ILE A 175 -1.58 -8.04 3.37
C ILE A 175 -2.69 -7.53 4.30
N ASN A 176 -3.96 -7.79 3.97
CA ASN A 176 -5.11 -7.39 4.79
C ASN A 176 -5.30 -8.26 6.04
N ASN A 177 -4.43 -9.25 6.28
CA ASN A 177 -4.42 -10.03 7.50
C ASN A 177 -4.19 -9.14 8.75
N PRO A 178 -4.94 -9.35 9.84
CA PRO A 178 -4.84 -8.56 11.08
C PRO A 178 -3.42 -8.40 11.63
N LEU A 179 -2.57 -9.42 11.50
CA LEU A 179 -1.19 -9.38 12.01
C LEU A 179 -0.30 -8.38 11.27
N PHE A 180 -0.49 -8.25 9.95
CA PHE A 180 0.21 -7.24 9.16
C PHE A 180 -0.45 -5.87 9.26
N ALA A 181 -1.79 -5.84 9.29
CA ALA A 181 -2.56 -4.61 9.43
C ALA A 181 -2.16 -3.84 10.71
N GLN A 182 -2.10 -4.51 11.86
CA GLN A 182 -1.69 -3.87 13.12
C GLN A 182 -0.25 -3.34 13.09
N LYS A 183 0.68 -4.08 12.47
CA LYS A 183 2.07 -3.61 12.31
C LYS A 183 2.13 -2.35 11.44
N ARG A 184 1.40 -2.34 10.31
CA ARG A 184 1.32 -1.17 9.41
C ARG A 184 0.66 0.02 10.10
N GLU A 185 -0.42 -0.21 10.84
CA GLU A 185 -1.13 0.83 11.59
C GLU A 185 -0.22 1.50 12.62
N ARG A 186 0.55 0.71 13.39
CA ARG A 186 1.56 1.26 14.32
C ARG A 186 2.62 2.10 13.61
N THR A 187 3.12 1.64 12.46
CA THR A 187 4.10 2.42 11.67
C THR A 187 3.48 3.70 11.14
N LEU A 188 2.24 3.65 10.63
CA LEU A 188 1.52 4.81 10.13
C LEU A 188 1.28 5.83 11.25
N GLU A 189 0.80 5.39 12.42
CA GLU A 189 0.65 6.24 13.59
C GLU A 189 1.97 6.92 13.98
N MET A 190 3.06 6.15 14.00
CA MET A 190 4.38 6.69 14.34
C MET A 190 4.84 7.74 13.32
N LEU A 191 4.64 7.49 12.02
CA LEU A 191 4.99 8.43 10.96
C LEU A 191 4.14 9.70 11.03
N ILE A 192 2.83 9.58 11.27
CA ILE A 192 1.92 10.72 11.46
C ILE A 192 2.33 11.53 12.69
N LYS A 193 2.61 10.86 13.83
CA LYS A 193 3.09 11.52 15.05
C LYS A 193 4.41 12.25 14.81
N ASN A 194 5.33 11.65 14.07
CA ASN A 194 6.61 12.28 13.71
C ASN A 194 6.39 13.51 12.82
N LEU A 195 5.60 13.38 11.75
CA LEU A 195 5.27 14.50 10.85
C LEU A 195 4.64 15.67 11.63
N TYR A 196 3.68 15.36 12.51
CA TYR A 196 3.05 16.34 13.38
C TYR A 196 4.07 17.01 14.32
N GLN A 197 4.97 16.25 14.95
CA GLN A 197 6.01 16.79 15.82
C GLN A 197 7.00 17.68 15.06
N VAL A 198 7.43 17.27 13.87
CA VAL A 198 8.32 18.08 13.02
C VAL A 198 7.63 19.39 12.66
N TYR A 199 6.40 19.32 12.13
CA TYR A 199 5.66 20.51 11.71
C TYR A 199 5.34 21.44 12.89
N MET A 200 4.93 20.89 14.05
CA MET A 200 4.70 21.69 15.26
C MET A 200 6.01 22.24 15.85
N SER A 201 7.13 21.51 15.74
CA SER A 201 8.43 22.02 16.16
C SER A 201 8.94 23.13 15.23
N GLU A 202 8.66 23.05 13.93
CA GLU A 202 8.94 24.11 12.96
C GLU A 202 8.03 25.31 13.18
N ILE A 203 6.74 25.11 13.45
CA ILE A 203 5.83 26.19 13.90
C ILE A 203 6.35 26.81 15.20
N ASN A 204 6.87 26.03 16.15
CA ASN A 204 7.36 26.54 17.43
C ASN A 204 8.74 27.23 17.33
N LYS A 205 9.64 26.76 16.45
CA LYS A 205 10.92 27.43 16.14
C LYS A 205 10.68 28.70 15.33
N ASN A 206 9.81 28.60 14.34
CA ASN A 206 9.38 29.73 13.55
C ASN A 206 8.36 30.59 14.29
N ASN A 207 7.83 30.22 15.47
CA ASN A 207 6.85 31.04 16.18
C ASN A 207 7.44 32.40 16.58
N MET A 208 8.77 32.52 16.73
CA MET A 208 9.45 33.81 16.90
C MET A 208 9.57 34.61 15.59
N LEU A 209 9.72 33.94 14.44
CA LEU A 209 9.83 34.56 13.12
C LEU A 209 8.45 34.87 12.51
N TYR A 210 7.49 33.96 12.63
CA TYR A 210 6.07 34.12 12.36
C TYR A 210 5.42 35.11 13.33
N ARG A 211 5.76 35.16 14.64
CA ARG A 211 5.28 36.29 15.47
C ARG A 211 5.76 37.63 14.95
N ARG A 212 6.99 37.76 14.45
CA ARG A 212 7.47 39.02 13.87
C ARG A 212 6.84 39.31 12.51
N ALA A 213 6.83 38.35 11.59
CA ALA A 213 6.25 38.51 10.25
C ALA A 213 4.72 38.70 10.29
N PHE A 214 3.99 38.01 11.17
CA PHE A 214 2.57 38.27 11.39
C PHE A 214 2.31 39.49 12.28
N SER A 215 3.24 39.94 13.14
CA SER A 215 3.11 41.22 13.85
C SER A 215 3.27 42.41 12.91
N ASP A 216 4.10 42.31 11.87
CA ASP A 216 4.26 43.37 10.87
C ASP A 216 3.08 43.42 9.89
N VAL A 217 2.40 42.28 9.66
CA VAL A 217 1.15 42.22 8.87
C VAL A 217 -0.09 42.55 9.72
N ILE A 218 -0.01 42.37 11.05
CA ILE A 218 -1.04 42.71 12.04
C ILE A 218 -0.61 43.97 12.83
N GLN A 219 -0.06 44.97 12.15
CA GLN A 219 -0.12 46.35 12.64
C GLN A 219 -1.45 46.97 12.24
N ASP A 220 -2.56 46.50 12.82
CA ASP A 220 -3.75 47.34 13.02
C ASP A 220 -4.77 46.76 14.02
N VAL A 221 -4.30 46.19 15.13
CA VAL A 221 -5.18 45.88 16.29
C VAL A 221 -5.24 47.08 17.24
N GLN A 222 -5.54 48.27 16.70
CA GLN A 222 -6.28 49.30 17.44
C GLN A 222 -7.80 49.22 17.16
N SER A 223 -8.26 48.08 16.61
CA SER A 223 -9.63 47.93 16.14
C SER A 223 -10.68 47.76 17.23
N SER A 224 -10.33 47.43 18.49
CA SER A 224 -11.33 47.27 19.55
C SER A 224 -12.10 48.58 19.86
N ARG A 225 -11.40 49.71 20.06
CA ARG A 225 -12.06 50.99 20.38
C ARG A 225 -12.74 51.62 19.16
N LYS A 226 -12.19 51.41 17.96
CA LYS A 226 -12.73 51.96 16.70
C LYS A 226 -13.99 51.20 16.25
N GLU A 227 -14.03 49.89 16.48
CA GLU A 227 -15.21 49.03 16.26
C GLU A 227 -16.32 49.36 17.26
N GLU A 228 -15.98 49.59 18.53
CA GLU A 228 -16.95 49.98 19.56
C GLU A 228 -17.54 51.37 19.29
N ALA A 229 -16.74 52.33 18.83
CA ALA A 229 -17.21 53.63 18.39
C ALA A 229 -18.15 53.54 17.17
N ARG A 230 -17.82 52.70 16.17
CA ARG A 230 -18.69 52.46 15.00
C ARG A 230 -20.02 51.81 15.38
N ARG A 231 -20.01 50.85 16.32
CA ARG A 231 -21.25 50.23 16.84
C ARG A 231 -22.11 51.23 17.60
N ALA A 232 -21.51 52.06 18.45
CA ALA A 232 -22.22 53.11 19.17
C ALA A 232 -22.84 54.14 18.21
N GLU A 233 -22.12 54.50 17.15
CA GLU A 233 -22.61 55.42 16.12
C GLU A 233 -23.74 54.82 15.28
N PHE A 234 -23.63 53.55 14.89
CA PHE A 234 -24.70 52.83 14.19
C PHE A 234 -25.99 52.76 15.01
N VAL A 235 -25.90 52.48 16.31
CA VAL A 235 -27.05 52.49 17.23
C VAL A 235 -27.66 53.88 17.35
N ARG A 236 -26.83 54.94 17.47
CA ARG A 236 -27.31 56.32 17.53
C ARG A 236 -28.09 56.73 16.28
N VAL A 237 -27.56 56.39 15.10
CA VAL A 237 -28.20 56.69 13.82
C VAL A 237 -29.52 55.92 13.69
N GLY A 238 -29.53 54.63 14.05
CA GLY A 238 -30.74 53.82 14.07
C GLY A 238 -31.83 54.35 15.00
N GLN A 239 -31.47 54.79 16.22
CA GLN A 239 -32.42 55.40 17.17
C GLN A 239 -32.97 56.73 16.66
N THR A 240 -32.11 57.56 16.06
CA THR A 240 -32.51 58.85 15.49
C THR A 240 -33.46 58.67 14.31
N LEU A 241 -33.16 57.71 13.43
CA LEU A 241 -34.05 57.35 12.32
C LEU A 241 -35.39 56.83 12.84
N LYS A 242 -35.39 55.93 13.83
CA LYS A 242 -36.62 55.44 14.47
C LYS A 242 -37.46 56.58 15.06
N LEU A 243 -36.85 57.52 15.78
CA LEU A 243 -37.52 58.71 16.31
C LEU A 243 -38.10 59.59 15.20
N LYS A 244 -37.33 59.84 14.12
CA LYS A 244 -37.81 60.63 12.97
C LYS A 244 -38.96 59.94 12.25
N THR A 245 -38.94 58.62 12.10
CA THR A 245 -40.02 57.85 11.48
C THR A 245 -41.28 57.86 12.36
N ILE A 246 -41.13 57.78 13.69
CA ILE A 246 -42.26 57.94 14.63
C ILE A 246 -42.84 59.35 14.57
N LEU A 247 -42.00 60.39 14.57
CA LEU A 247 -42.46 61.80 14.48
C LEU A 247 -43.14 62.12 13.15
N LYS A 248 -42.76 61.43 12.06
CA LYS A 248 -43.42 61.53 10.76
C LYS A 248 -44.72 60.72 10.65
N GLY A 249 -45.03 59.88 11.64
CA GLY A 249 -46.22 59.03 11.64
C GLY A 249 -46.10 57.74 10.81
N ASP A 250 -44.91 57.44 10.30
CA ASP A 250 -44.67 56.34 9.35
C ASP A 250 -44.27 55.00 10.04
N ALA A 251 -44.22 54.97 11.37
CA ALA A 251 -43.88 53.77 12.14
C ALA A 251 -45.05 53.31 13.01
N PRO A 252 -45.39 52.00 13.03
CA PRO A 252 -46.39 51.47 13.95
C PRO A 252 -45.84 51.55 15.38
N THR A 253 -46.36 52.48 16.19
CA THR A 253 -46.07 52.52 17.63
C THR A 253 -46.79 51.37 18.30
N SER A 254 -46.06 50.30 18.61
CA SER A 254 -46.57 49.21 19.45
C SER A 254 -46.93 49.76 20.83
N THR A 255 -48.22 49.89 21.08
CA THR A 255 -48.87 50.07 22.38
C THR A 255 -48.61 48.86 23.27
N VAL A 256 -47.41 48.75 23.83
CA VAL A 256 -47.14 47.82 24.93
C VAL A 256 -46.12 48.47 25.85
N THR A 257 -46.61 49.12 26.90
CA THR A 257 -46.16 49.06 28.31
C THR A 257 -46.52 50.36 29.04
N THR A 258 -47.77 50.47 29.50
CA THR A 258 -48.09 51.31 30.68
C THR A 258 -48.99 50.48 31.58
N GLY A 259 -48.44 49.99 32.68
CA GLY A 259 -49.21 49.22 33.65
C GLY A 259 -48.36 48.60 34.76
N ILE A 260 -47.52 49.38 35.44
CA ILE A 260 -47.02 49.01 36.77
C ILE A 260 -47.25 50.21 37.72
N LEU A 261 -48.12 49.97 38.71
CA LEU A 261 -48.32 50.61 40.03
C LEU A 261 -49.22 51.86 40.16
N LYS A 262 -50.36 51.72 40.86
CA LYS A 262 -50.50 52.08 42.29
C LYS A 262 -51.85 51.67 42.94
N ARG A 263 -51.75 51.42 44.25
CA ARG A 263 -52.79 51.18 45.28
C ARG A 263 -53.87 52.26 45.33
N GLU A 264 -55.12 51.86 45.56
CA GLU A 264 -55.88 51.98 46.82
C GLU A 264 -56.94 50.88 46.88
#